data_AF-A0A101EF04-F1
#
_entry.id   AF-A0A101EF04-F1
#
_cell.length_a   1.000
_cell.length_b   1.000
_cell.length_c   1.000
_cell.angle_alpha   90.00
_cell.angle_beta   90.00
_cell.angle_gamma   90.00
#
_symmetry.space_group_name_H-M   'P 1'
#
loop_
_entity.id
_entity.type
_entity.pdbx_description
1 polymer ?
#
loop_
_entity_poly.entity_id
_entity_poly.type
_entity_poly.pdbx_seq_one_letter_code
_entity_poly.pdbx_strand_id
1 'polypeptide(L)'
;LNDTIVVLDRVRENLRVASRKFDFKTLINMSINQTLSRTINTSLTTLLPVLTLYLFGGEVLSNFALALLLGIIVGTYSSIYVAGALLVEWNLRKRRRPATLRATRA
;
A
#
# COMPACT_ATOMS: atom_id res chain seq x y z
N LEU A 1 4.42 -7.17 0.40
CA LEU A 1 3.14 -7.90 0.61
C LEU A 1 2.42 -7.46 1.88
N ASN A 2 3.07 -7.54 3.05
CA ASN A 2 2.46 -7.16 4.33
C ASN A 2 1.95 -5.70 4.34
N ASP A 3 2.77 -4.78 3.81
CA ASP A 3 2.44 -3.35 3.78
C ASP A 3 1.21 -3.04 2.93
N THR A 4 1.02 -3.72 1.80
CA THR A 4 -0.15 -3.55 0.93
C THR A 4 -1.44 -3.89 1.66
N ILE A 5 -1.46 -5.01 2.40
CA ILE A 5 -2.67 -5.47 3.11
C ILE A 5 -3.07 -4.45 4.19
N VAL A 6 -2.10 -3.93 4.94
CA VAL A 6 -2.34 -2.95 6.01
C VAL A 6 -2.88 -1.64 5.45
N VAL A 7 -2.31 -1.13 4.35
CA VAL A 7 -2.79 0.09 3.68
C VAL A 7 -4.22 -0.09 3.18
N LEU A 8 -4.51 -1.20 2.48
CA LEU A 8 -5.84 -1.50 1.96
C LEU A 8 -6.88 -1.64 3.08
N ASP A 9 -6.50 -2.26 4.19
CA ASP A 9 -7.38 -2.41 5.36
C ASP A 9 -7.70 -1.06 6.00
N ARG A 10 -6.69 -0.19 6.21
CA ARG A 10 -6.93 1.16 6.75
C ARG A 10 -7.77 2.04 5.83
N VAL A 11 -7.64 1.90 4.51
CA VAL A 11 -8.54 2.59 3.56
C VAL A 11 -9.97 2.09 3.73
N ARG A 12 -10.20 0.78 3.84
CA ARG A 12 -11.55 0.22 4.07
C ARG A 12 -12.15 0.68 5.39
N GLU A 13 -11.36 0.71 6.47
CA GLU A 13 -11.81 1.17 7.78
C GLU A 13 -12.21 2.65 7.75
N ASN A 14 -11.34 3.52 7.22
CA ASN A 14 -11.65 4.95 7.09
C ASN A 14 -12.87 5.17 6.19
N LEU A 15 -13.06 4.37 5.13
CA LEU A 15 -14.25 4.46 4.28
C LEU A 15 -15.52 4.07 5.01
N ARG A 16 -15.47 3.13 5.96
CA ARG A 16 -16.64 2.70 6.75
C ARG A 16 -17.02 3.73 7.81
N VAL A 17 -16.04 4.40 8.41
CA VAL A 17 -16.25 5.39 9.49
C VAL A 17 -16.58 6.79 8.94
N ALA A 18 -15.96 7.19 7.82
CA ALA A 18 -15.99 8.58 7.33
C ALA A 18 -16.77 8.79 6.00
N SER A 19 -17.51 7.78 5.51
CA SER A 19 -18.18 7.79 4.19
C SER A 19 -19.20 8.92 3.97
N ARG A 20 -19.60 9.66 5.00
CA ARG A 20 -20.55 10.78 4.91
C ARG A 20 -19.94 12.18 5.09
N LYS A 21 -18.65 12.31 5.47
CA LYS A 21 -18.07 13.61 5.89
C LYS A 21 -16.86 14.10 5.09
N PHE A 22 -16.12 13.23 4.40
CA PHE A 22 -14.86 13.62 3.73
C PHE A 22 -14.82 13.20 2.26
N ASP A 23 -14.14 13.99 1.43
CA ASP A 23 -13.85 13.62 0.05
C ASP A 23 -12.96 12.36 0.00
N PHE A 24 -13.16 11.53 -1.03
CA PHE A 24 -12.50 10.24 -1.17
C PHE A 24 -10.97 10.38 -1.26
N LYS A 25 -10.48 11.47 -1.88
CA LYS A 25 -9.03 11.75 -1.95
C LYS A 25 -8.44 12.06 -0.58
N THR A 26 -9.12 12.90 0.21
CA THR A 26 -8.68 13.27 1.57
C THR A 26 -8.61 12.03 2.47
N LEU A 27 -9.57 11.12 2.30
CA LEU A 27 -9.64 9.89 3.08
C LEU A 27 -8.49 8.93 2.75
N ILE A 28 -8.15 8.79 1.46
CA ILE A 28 -6.96 8.01 1.05
C ILE A 28 -5.67 8.62 1.60
N ASN A 29 -5.50 9.94 1.49
CA ASN A 29 -4.32 10.61 2.03
C ASN A 29 -4.18 10.40 3.54
N MET A 30 -5.30 10.46 4.27
CA MET A 30 -5.33 10.17 5.70
C MET A 30 -4.95 8.72 6.01
N SER A 31 -5.49 7.74 5.26
CA SER A 31 -5.13 6.33 5.42
C SER A 31 -3.66 6.04 5.14
N ILE A 32 -3.08 6.70 4.13
CA ILE A 32 -1.65 6.58 3.80
C ILE A 32 -0.82 7.14 4.96
N ASN A 33 -1.12 8.35 5.45
CA ASN A 33 -0.38 8.95 6.56
C ASN A 33 -0.44 8.12 7.86
N GLN A 34 -1.60 7.50 8.16
CA GLN A 34 -1.76 6.63 9.33
C GLN A 34 -0.94 5.34 9.24
N THR A 35 -0.70 4.83 8.04
CA THR A 35 0.06 3.59 7.80
C THR A 35 1.53 3.84 7.51
N LEU A 36 1.90 5.08 7.21
CA LEU A 36 3.26 5.47 6.84
C LEU A 36 4.29 5.14 7.92
N SER A 37 4.05 5.54 9.18
CA SER A 37 5.01 5.27 10.25
C SER A 37 5.23 3.78 10.48
N ARG A 38 4.18 2.95 10.37
CA ARG A 38 4.31 1.50 10.50
C ARG A 38 5.14 0.91 9.36
N THR A 39 4.80 1.26 8.12
CA THR A 39 5.47 0.74 6.90
C THR A 39 6.93 1.19 6.82
N ILE A 40 7.24 2.42 7.21
CA ILE A 40 8.61 2.91 7.32
C ILE A 40 9.37 2.13 8.40
N ASN A 41 8.78 1.95 9.59
CA ASN A 41 9.47 1.24 10.67
C ASN A 41 9.74 -0.23 10.32
N THR A 42 8.78 -0.93 9.70
CA THR A 42 8.95 -2.34 9.30
C THR A 42 9.92 -2.50 8.12
N SER A 43 9.90 -1.57 7.17
CA SER A 43 10.89 -1.59 6.07
C SER A 43 12.29 -1.28 6.58
N LEU A 44 12.48 -0.29 7.45
CA LEU A 44 13.79 0.02 8.04
C LEU A 44 14.37 -1.13 8.86
N THR A 45 13.57 -1.77 9.72
CA THR A 45 14.05 -2.90 10.54
C THR A 45 14.45 -4.11 9.71
N THR A 46 13.88 -4.28 8.51
CA THR A 46 14.30 -5.33 7.57
C THR A 46 15.46 -4.90 6.67
N LEU A 47 15.57 -3.60 6.36
CA LEU A 47 16.65 -3.06 5.53
C LEU A 47 18.00 -3.10 6.26
N LEU A 48 18.03 -2.84 7.57
CA LEU A 48 19.27 -2.79 8.35
C LEU A 48 20.07 -4.10 8.31
N PRO A 49 19.49 -5.29 8.60
CA PRO A 49 20.22 -6.55 8.50
C PRO A 49 20.63 -6.88 7.06
N VAL A 50 19.78 -6.59 6.08
CA VAL A 50 20.06 -6.84 4.66
C VAL A 50 21.23 -5.98 4.18
N LEU A 51 21.31 -4.73 4.64
CA LEU A 51 22.43 -3.84 4.33
C LEU A 51 23.73 -4.35 4.96
N THR A 52 23.70 -4.77 6.22
CA THR A 52 24.86 -5.40 6.87
C THR A 52 25.29 -6.66 6.14
N LEU A 53 24.35 -7.48 5.68
CA LEU A 53 24.62 -8.71 4.93
C LEU A 53 25.19 -8.42 3.54
N TYR A 54 24.77 -7.32 2.90
CA TYR A 54 25.35 -6.86 1.64
C TYR A 54 26.80 -6.38 1.80
N LEU A 55 27.09 -5.61 2.85
CA LEU A 55 28.43 -5.05 3.08
C LEU A 55 29.43 -6.07 3.66
N PHE A 56 28.97 -6.97 4.54
CA PHE A 56 29.85 -7.85 5.33
C PHE A 56 29.62 -9.35 5.07
N GLY A 57 28.66 -9.74 4.22
CA GLY A 57 28.30 -11.15 3.99
C GLY A 57 29.20 -11.93 3.03
N GLY A 58 30.12 -11.27 2.32
CA GLY A 58 31.01 -11.90 1.33
C GLY A 58 30.34 -12.11 -0.05
N GLU A 59 31.09 -12.66 -1.02
CA GLU A 59 30.67 -12.73 -2.44
C GLU A 59 29.37 -13.50 -2.67
N VAL A 60 29.17 -14.63 -1.97
CA VAL A 60 28.00 -15.48 -2.16
C VAL A 60 26.72 -14.79 -1.69
N LEU A 61 26.78 -14.11 -0.54
CA LEU A 61 25.63 -13.47 0.11
C LEU A 61 25.34 -12.08 -0.44
N SER A 62 26.35 -11.40 -1.00
CA SER A 62 26.22 -10.06 -1.61
C SER A 62 25.15 -10.03 -2.71
N ASN A 63 25.21 -10.95 -3.68
CA ASN A 63 24.25 -10.99 -4.78
C ASN A 63 22.81 -11.27 -4.30
N PHE A 64 22.68 -12.13 -3.29
CA PHE A 64 21.38 -12.41 -2.66
C PHE A 64 20.84 -11.19 -1.90
N ALA A 65 21.69 -10.53 -1.11
CA ALA A 65 21.34 -9.33 -0.38
C ALA A 65 20.93 -8.19 -1.33
N LEU A 66 21.63 -8.02 -2.44
CA LEU A 66 21.32 -7.02 -3.47
C LEU A 66 19.91 -7.24 -4.04
N ALA A 67 19.56 -8.50 -4.35
CA ALA A 67 18.21 -8.84 -4.81
C ALA A 67 17.14 -8.52 -3.76
N LEU A 68 17.39 -8.82 -2.48
CA LEU A 68 16.49 -8.47 -1.38
C LEU A 68 16.37 -6.96 -1.19
N LEU A 69 17.47 -6.22 -1.28
CA LEU A 69 17.53 -4.77 -1.07
C LEU A 69 16.69 -4.05 -2.14
N LEU A 70 16.87 -4.42 -3.41
CA LEU A 70 16.02 -3.93 -4.51
C LEU A 70 14.56 -4.32 -4.32
N GLY A 71 14.28 -5.57 -3.93
CA GLY A 71 12.93 -6.06 -3.67
C GLY A 71 12.21 -5.30 -2.55
N ILE A 72 12.91 -4.97 -1.46
CA ILE A 72 12.36 -4.19 -0.36
C ILE A 72 12.08 -2.76 -0.81
N ILE A 73 13.02 -2.09 -1.49
CA ILE A 73 12.82 -0.70 -1.96
C ILE A 73 11.61 -0.61 -2.90
N VAL A 74 11.57 -1.45 -3.94
CA VAL A 74 10.48 -1.46 -4.91
C VAL A 74 9.15 -1.89 -4.25
N GLY A 75 9.19 -2.90 -3.37
CA GLY A 75 8.02 -3.40 -2.67
C GLY A 75 7.40 -2.39 -1.71
N THR A 76 8.22 -1.63 -0.98
CA THR A 76 7.75 -0.62 -0.02
C THR A 76 7.13 0.57 -0.76
N TYR A 77 7.80 1.07 -1.81
CA TYR A 77 7.27 2.14 -2.66
C TYR A 77 5.96 1.72 -3.34
N SER A 78 5.95 0.53 -3.97
CA SER A 78 4.77 0.01 -4.65
C SER A 78 3.58 -0.15 -3.71
N SER A 79 3.80 -0.68 -2.50
CA SER A 79 2.73 -0.92 -1.52
C SER A 79 2.04 0.37 -1.07
N ILE A 80 2.75 1.49 -0.98
CA ILE A 80 2.21 2.79 -0.53
C ILE A 80 1.49 3.50 -1.69
N TYR A 81 2.15 3.62 -2.84
CA TYR A 81 1.67 4.46 -3.94
C TYR A 81 0.73 3.74 -4.91
N VAL A 82 1.00 2.47 -5.23
CA VAL A 82 0.19 1.71 -6.21
C VAL A 82 -1.13 1.27 -5.60
N ALA A 83 -1.15 0.92 -4.30
CA ALA A 83 -2.38 0.55 -3.59
C ALA A 83 -3.39 1.71 -3.53
N GLY A 84 -2.91 2.93 -3.23
CA GLY A 84 -3.74 4.14 -3.21
C GLY A 84 -4.32 4.46 -4.59
N ALA A 85 -3.50 4.41 -5.64
CA ALA A 85 -3.93 4.67 -7.02
C ALA A 85 -5.00 3.66 -7.50
N LEU A 86 -4.80 2.36 -7.22
CA LEU A 86 -5.78 1.31 -7.56
C LEU A 86 -7.13 1.51 -6.86
N LEU A 87 -7.12 1.98 -5.61
CA LEU A 87 -8.34 2.27 -4.85
C LEU A 87 -9.11 3.48 -5.41
N VAL A 88 -8.40 4.53 -5.83
CA VAL A 88 -9.00 5.68 -6.54
C VAL A 88 -9.69 5.21 -7.82
N GLU A 89 -8.97 4.45 -8.64
CA GLU A 89 -9.49 3.93 -9.91
C GLU A 89 -10.71 3.02 -9.69
N TRP A 90 -10.69 2.16 -8.68
CA TRP A 90 -11.83 1.30 -8.35
C TRP A 90 -13.06 2.11 -7.92
N ASN A 91 -12.89 3.13 -7.05
CA ASN A 91 -14.01 3.97 -6.65
C ASN A 91 -14.60 4.77 -7.82
N LEU A 92 -13.76 5.29 -8.72
CA LEU A 92 -14.21 5.98 -9.93
C LEU A 92 -15.01 5.04 -10.84
N ARG A 93 -14.58 3.79 -11.03
CA ARG A 93 -15.34 2.77 -11.77
C ARG A 93 -16.67 2.41 -11.11
N LYS A 94 -16.72 2.37 -9.78
CA LYS A 94 -17.96 2.09 -9.02
C LYS A 94 -18.99 3.20 -9.17
N ARG A 95 -18.55 4.47 -9.23
CA ARG A 95 -19.43 5.64 -9.53
C ARG A 95 -19.88 5.69 -10.99
N ARG A 96 -19.10 5.13 -11.93
CA ARG A 96 -19.44 5.03 -13.36
C ARG A 96 -20.45 3.95 -13.70
N ARG A 97 -20.83 3.04 -12.78
CA ARG A 97 -21.94 2.10 -13.04
C ARG A 97 -23.25 2.89 -13.08
N PRO A 98 -23.87 3.06 -14.26
CA PRO A 98 -25.13 3.79 -14.34
C PRO A 98 -26.20 3.01 -13.57
N ALA A 99 -27.13 3.72 -12.93
CA ALA A 99 -28.24 3.16 -12.16
C ALA A 99 -29.19 2.26 -12.99
N THR A 100 -28.95 2.10 -14.29
CA THR A 100 -29.79 1.35 -15.24
C THR A 100 -29.87 -0.15 -14.99
N LEU A 101 -28.95 -0.75 -14.21
CA LEU A 101 -28.99 -2.19 -13.88
C LEU A 101 -29.81 -2.53 -12.62
N ARG A 102 -30.31 -1.53 -11.88
CA ARG A 102 -31.18 -1.77 -10.71
C ARG A 102 -32.66 -1.93 -11.07
N ALA A 103 -33.07 -1.51 -12.27
CA ALA A 103 -34.47 -1.54 -12.70
C ALA A 103 -34.91 -2.86 -13.37
N THR A 104 -33.98 -3.73 -13.76
CA THR A 104 -34.30 -4.99 -14.50
C THR A 104 -34.48 -6.20 -13.58
N ARG A 105 -34.58 -6.00 -12.26
CA ARG A 105 -34.75 -7.09 -11.27
C ARG A 105 -35.95 -6.87 -10.32
N ALA A 106 -36.88 -5.99 -10.67
CA ALA A 106 -38.17 -5.85 -9.99
C ALA A 106 -39.26 -6.48 -10.86
#